data_AF-A0A4Z1F6H0-F1
#
_entry.id   AF-A0A4Z1F6H0-F1
#
_cell.length_a   1.000
_cell.length_b   1.000
_cell.length_c   1.000
_cell.angle_alpha   90.00
_cell.angle_beta   90.00
_cell.angle_gamma   90.00
#
_symmetry.space_group_name_H-M   'P 1'
#
loop_
_entity.id
_entity.type
_entity.pdbx_description
1 polymer ?
#
loop_
_entity_poly.entity_id
_entity_poly.type
_entity_poly.pdbx_seq_one_letter_code
_entity_poly.pdbx_strand_id
1 'polypeptide(L)'
;MKILGASLEDDDEETMRIDEELRRSFDEVLRKSLQIKSNLERQISTTKKLLALREEPNMGSDNLHSDLVRYKLQLDTAQKNLEKFRVLKSTIAP
;
A
#
# COMPACT_ATOMS: atom_id res chain seq x y z
N MET A 1 38.97 34.82 -25.16
CA MET A 1 37.84 34.38 -24.31
C MET A 1 36.76 33.82 -25.21
N LYS A 2 36.50 32.51 -25.15
CA LYS A 2 35.34 31.87 -25.81
C LYS A 2 34.33 31.53 -24.72
N ILE A 3 33.10 31.93 -24.99
CA ILE A 3 32.00 32.12 -24.06
C ILE A 3 31.43 30.74 -23.67
N LEU A 4 31.15 30.57 -22.38
CA LEU A 4 30.56 29.42 -21.67
C LEU A 4 29.12 29.07 -22.11
N GLY A 5 28.76 29.26 -23.38
CA GLY A 5 27.38 29.19 -23.85
C GLY A 5 26.85 27.80 -24.18
N ALA A 6 27.69 26.77 -24.22
CA ALA A 6 27.29 25.41 -24.64
C ALA A 6 27.05 24.43 -23.48
N SER A 7 27.25 24.85 -22.22
CA SER A 7 27.16 23.93 -21.07
C SER A 7 25.83 24.01 -20.32
N LEU A 8 25.06 25.10 -20.47
CA LEU A 8 23.82 25.32 -19.69
C LEU A 8 22.59 24.63 -20.30
N GLU A 9 22.56 24.47 -21.62
CA GLU A 9 21.42 23.82 -22.33
C GLU A 9 21.38 22.30 -22.08
N ASP A 10 22.55 21.65 -22.01
CA ASP A 10 22.68 20.22 -21.69
C ASP A 10 22.34 19.94 -20.20
N ASP A 11 22.73 20.84 -19.29
CA ASP A 11 22.42 20.73 -17.84
C ASP A 11 20.91 20.85 -17.57
N ASP A 12 20.21 21.72 -18.30
CA ASP A 12 18.75 21.87 -18.21
C ASP A 12 18.01 20.64 -18.77
N GLU A 13 18.49 20.05 -19.87
CA GLU A 13 17.90 18.83 -20.46
C GLU A 13 18.11 17.60 -19.55
N GLU A 14 19.30 17.46 -18.97
CA GLU A 14 19.58 16.39 -17.99
C GLU A 14 18.74 16.54 -16.72
N THR A 15 18.56 17.77 -16.23
CA THR A 15 17.71 18.05 -15.07
C THR A 15 16.24 17.70 -15.34
N MET A 16 15.70 18.08 -16.51
CA MET A 16 14.34 17.69 -16.93
C MET A 16 14.15 16.18 -17.04
N ARG A 17 15.18 15.47 -17.50
CA ARG A 17 15.16 14.00 -17.60
C ARG A 17 15.13 13.34 -16.22
N ILE A 18 15.91 13.83 -15.26
CA ILE A 18 15.93 13.33 -13.88
C ILE A 18 14.56 13.56 -13.21
N ASP A 19 13.98 14.74 -13.38
CA ASP A 19 12.65 15.06 -12.83
C ASP A 19 11.55 14.14 -13.38
N GLU A 20 11.59 13.83 -14.68
CA GLU A 20 10.63 12.91 -15.29
C GLU A 20 10.82 11.47 -14.82
N GLU A 21 12.07 11.01 -14.64
CA GLU A 21 12.37 9.68 -14.12
C GLU A 21 11.96 9.53 -12.64
N LEU A 22 12.16 10.58 -11.84
CA LEU A 22 11.67 10.66 -10.46
C LEU A 22 10.14 10.62 -10.43
N ARG A 23 9.46 11.42 -11.27
CA ARG A 23 8.00 11.43 -11.37
C ARG A 23 7.44 10.06 -11.72
N ARG A 24 8.00 9.39 -12.73
CA ARG A 24 7.61 8.02 -13.11
C ARG A 24 7.84 7.01 -11.99
N SER A 25 8.96 7.12 -11.29
CA SER A 25 9.27 6.26 -10.14
C SER A 25 8.26 6.44 -9.02
N PHE A 26 7.88 7.68 -8.71
CA PHE A 26 6.82 7.99 -7.74
C PHE A 26 5.46 7.44 -8.16
N ASP A 27 5.07 7.60 -9.43
CA ASP A 27 3.81 7.07 -9.95
C ASP A 27 3.76 5.54 -9.88
N GLU A 28 4.87 4.85 -10.19
CA GLU A 28 4.94 3.40 -10.08
C GLU A 28 4.79 2.93 -8.63
N VAL A 29 5.51 3.57 -7.71
CA VAL A 29 5.41 3.29 -6.27
C VAL A 29 3.98 3.52 -5.81
N LEU A 30 3.35 4.64 -6.16
CA LEU A 30 1.97 4.96 -5.80
C LEU A 30 0.98 3.92 -6.34
N ARG A 31 1.14 3.49 -7.60
CA ARG A 31 0.29 2.45 -8.20
C ARG A 31 0.41 1.12 -7.48
N LYS A 32 1.64 0.65 -7.22
CA LYS A 32 1.89 -0.57 -6.43
C LYS A 32 1.28 -0.46 -5.03
N SER A 33 1.43 0.72 -4.43
CA SER A 33 0.82 1.08 -3.16
C SER A 33 -0.71 0.86 -3.20
N LEU A 34 -1.41 1.49 -4.15
CA LEU A 34 -2.86 1.40 -4.27
C LEU A 34 -3.35 -0.03 -4.49
N GLN A 35 -2.60 -0.83 -5.25
CA GLN A 35 -2.92 -2.23 -5.46
C GLN A 35 -2.80 -3.06 -4.16
N ILE A 36 -1.75 -2.82 -3.37
CA ILE A 36 -1.58 -3.45 -2.04
C ILE A 36 -2.75 -3.07 -1.12
N LYS A 37 -3.11 -1.78 -1.08
CA LYS A 37 -4.24 -1.30 -0.28
C LYS A 37 -5.55 -2.02 -0.65
N SER A 38 -5.89 -2.07 -1.93
CA SER A 38 -7.11 -2.75 -2.43
C SER A 38 -7.13 -4.24 -2.05
N ASN A 39 -5.98 -4.92 -2.18
CA ASN A 39 -5.86 -6.32 -1.79
C ASN A 39 -6.08 -6.54 -0.28
N LEU A 40 -5.54 -5.66 0.57
CA LEU A 40 -5.75 -5.71 2.02
C LEU A 40 -7.22 -5.46 2.39
N GLU A 41 -7.86 -4.46 1.79
CA GLU A 41 -9.29 -4.18 2.01
C GLU A 41 -10.16 -5.38 1.65
N ARG A 42 -9.85 -6.07 0.54
CA ARG A 42 -10.53 -7.30 0.13
C ARG A 42 -10.32 -8.43 1.14
N GLN A 43 -9.07 -8.66 1.59
CA GLN A 43 -8.77 -9.70 2.59
C GLN A 43 -9.50 -9.45 3.91
N ILE A 44 -9.54 -8.19 4.37
CA ILE A 44 -10.29 -7.77 5.55
C ILE A 44 -11.78 -8.09 5.39
N SER A 45 -12.38 -7.75 4.25
CA SER A 45 -13.79 -8.03 3.96
C SER A 45 -14.11 -9.52 3.97
N THR A 46 -13.28 -10.34 3.29
CA THR A 46 -13.43 -11.80 3.30
C THR A 46 -13.33 -12.38 4.70
N THR A 47 -12.34 -11.94 5.49
CA THR A 47 -12.15 -12.41 6.87
C THR A 47 -13.36 -12.07 7.74
N LYS A 48 -13.91 -10.86 7.61
CA LYS A 48 -15.14 -10.46 8.33
C LYS A 48 -16.33 -11.32 7.95
N LYS A 49 -16.51 -11.66 6.66
CA LYS A 49 -17.59 -12.56 6.22
C LYS A 49 -17.44 -13.97 6.77
N LEU A 50 -16.21 -14.51 6.78
CA LEU A 50 -15.93 -15.82 7.36
C LEU A 50 -16.19 -15.86 8.87
N LEU A 51 -15.90 -14.77 9.58
CA LEU A 51 -16.25 -14.62 10.99
C LEU A 51 -17.77 -14.62 11.19
N ALA A 52 -18.52 -13.86 10.38
CA ALA A 52 -19.98 -13.77 10.49
C ALA A 52 -20.70 -15.09 10.18
N LEU A 53 -20.24 -15.84 9.16
CA LEU A 53 -20.80 -17.17 8.83
C LEU A 53 -20.58 -18.21 9.94
N ARG A 54 -19.64 -17.98 10.86
CA ARG A 54 -19.34 -18.90 11.98
C ARG A 54 -20.11 -18.61 13.26
N GLU A 55 -20.85 -17.51 13.35
CA GLU A 55 -21.84 -17.30 14.41
C GLU A 55 -23.08 -18.19 14.21
N GLU A 56 -23.14 -18.99 13.13
CA GLU A 56 -24.16 -20.03 12.95
C GLU A 56 -23.97 -21.22 13.92
N PRO A 57 -25.06 -21.84 14.42
CA PRO A 57 -25.05 -22.63 15.65
C PRO A 57 -24.34 -24.00 15.59
N ASN A 58 -23.81 -24.40 14.44
CA ASN A 58 -23.48 -25.80 14.13
C ASN A 58 -21.98 -26.14 14.04
N MET A 59 -21.06 -25.28 14.48
CA MET A 59 -19.62 -25.60 14.54
C MET A 59 -19.15 -25.97 15.94
N GLY A 60 -18.42 -27.09 16.06
CA GLY A 60 -17.85 -27.56 17.33
C GLY A 60 -16.86 -26.58 17.97
N SER A 61 -17.02 -26.39 19.29
CA SER A 61 -16.31 -25.45 20.19
C SER A 61 -14.78 -25.37 20.00
N ASP A 62 -14.10 -26.51 19.89
CA ASP A 62 -12.65 -26.54 20.12
C ASP A 62 -11.83 -26.18 18.87
N ASN A 63 -12.36 -26.46 17.67
CA ASN A 63 -11.81 -25.95 16.41
C ASN A 63 -12.24 -24.50 16.13
N LEU A 64 -13.24 -23.99 16.86
CA LEU A 64 -13.79 -22.67 16.66
C LEU A 64 -12.92 -21.59 17.31
N HIS A 65 -12.46 -21.81 18.53
CA HIS A 65 -11.65 -20.83 19.26
C HIS A 65 -10.28 -20.57 18.60
N SER A 66 -9.58 -21.62 18.18
CA SER A 66 -8.25 -21.50 17.56
C SER A 66 -8.30 -20.78 16.21
N ASP A 67 -9.30 -21.09 15.38
CA ASP A 67 -9.53 -20.42 14.10
C ASP A 67 -9.92 -18.94 14.29
N LEU A 68 -10.76 -18.62 15.28
CA LEU A 68 -11.14 -17.23 15.63
C LEU A 68 -9.94 -16.40 16.06
N VAL A 69 -9.09 -16.93 16.93
CA VAL A 69 -7.86 -16.26 17.36
C VAL A 69 -6.94 -16.00 16.16
N ARG A 70 -6.80 -16.99 15.26
CA ARG A 70 -6.00 -16.86 14.04
C ARG A 70 -6.54 -15.79 13.10
N TYR A 71 -7.85 -15.78 12.82
CA TYR A 71 -8.47 -14.79 11.93
C TYR A 71 -8.46 -13.39 12.50
N LYS A 72 -8.69 -13.24 13.82
CA LYS A 72 -8.56 -11.96 14.51
C LYS A 72 -7.14 -11.40 14.41
N LEU A 73 -6.12 -12.24 14.62
CA LEU A 73 -4.72 -11.84 14.48
C LEU A 73 -4.39 -11.39 13.03
N GLN A 74 -4.90 -12.10 12.02
CA GLN A 74 -4.73 -11.73 10.62
C GLN A 74 -5.43 -10.40 10.30
N LEU A 75 -6.62 -10.18 10.84
CA LEU A 75 -7.38 -8.94 10.69
C LEU A 75 -6.64 -7.74 11.31
N ASP A 76 -6.17 -7.88 12.55
CA ASP A 76 -5.43 -6.83 13.26
C ASP A 76 -4.13 -6.47 12.53
N THR A 77 -3.45 -7.47 11.96
CA THR A 77 -2.23 -7.27 11.16
C THR A 77 -2.52 -6.51 9.88
N ALA A 78 -3.57 -6.90 9.16
CA ALA A 78 -3.99 -6.22 7.93
C ALA A 78 -4.41 -4.77 8.19
N GLN A 79 -5.11 -4.51 9.30
CA GLN A 79 -5.51 -3.16 9.72
C GLN A 79 -4.30 -2.28 10.05
N LYS A 80 -3.32 -2.80 10.80
CA LYS A 80 -2.07 -2.05 11.07
C LYS A 80 -1.31 -1.71 9.79
N ASN A 81 -1.27 -2.62 8.83
CA ASN A 81 -0.61 -2.37 7.54
C ASN A 81 -1.36 -1.32 6.71
N LEU A 82 -2.70 -1.33 6.74
CA LEU A 82 -3.51 -0.30 6.11
C LEU A 82 -3.29 1.09 6.73
N GLU A 83 -3.09 1.16 8.05
CA GLU A 83 -2.85 2.43 8.72
C GLU A 83 -1.47 3.00 8.38
N LYS A 84 -0.43 2.15 8.36
CA LYS A 84 0.92 2.54 7.87
C LYS A 84 0.86 3.10 6.45
N PHE A 85 0.04 2.49 5.60
CA PHE A 85 -0.18 2.97 4.25
C PHE A 85 -0.82 4.37 4.22
N ARG A 86 -1.79 4.61 5.09
CA ARG A 86 -2.49 5.89 5.21
C ARG A 86 -1.53 7.02 5.58
N VAL A 87 -0.66 6.75 6.56
CA VAL A 87 0.39 7.69 7.00
C VAL A 87 1.42 7.96 5.91
N LEU A 88 1.84 6.93 5.17
CA LEU A 88 2.76 7.11 4.04
C LEU A 88 2.13 8.00 2.96
N LYS A 89 0.86 7.76 2.63
CA LYS A 89 0.12 8.58 1.65
C LYS A 89 0.06 10.06 2.07
N SER A 90 -0.23 10.37 3.34
CA SER A 90 -0.29 11.76 3.83
C SER A 90 1.09 12.44 3.86
N THR A 91 2.18 11.68 3.84
CA THR A 91 3.54 12.24 3.81
C THR A 91 3.96 12.64 2.40
N ILE A 92 3.45 11.94 1.38
CA ILE A 92 3.79 12.18 -0.04
C ILE A 92 2.89 13.26 -0.66
N ALA A 93 1.67 13.45 -0.15
CA ALA A 93 0.76 14.53 -0.54
C ALA A 93 0.01 15.05 0.70
N PRO A 94 0.51 16.12 1.36
CA PRO A 94 -0.13 16.76 2.51
C PRO A 94 -1.49 17.37 2.16
#